data_AF-W1X4A9-F1
#
_entry.id   AF-W1X4A9-F1
#
_cell.length_a   1.000
_cell.length_b   1.000
_cell.length_c   1.000
_cell.angle_alpha   90.00
_cell.angle_beta   90.00
_cell.angle_gamma   90.00
#
_symmetry.space_group_name_H-M   'P 1'
#
loop_
_entity.id
_entity.type
_entity.pdbx_description
1 polymer ?
#
loop_
_entity_poly.entity_id
_entity_poly.type
_entity_poly.pdbx_seq_one_letter_code
_entity_poly.pdbx_strand_id
1 'polypeptide(L)' 'EDRNMIPKQIEMYHKYNDLVRRGDYYRIENYSENNGFDCWSVVAKDKNEVLVTCIQVLGRPNYHSRRIKLKGLDEDSMY' A
#
# COMPACT_ATOMS: atom_id res chain seq x y z
N GLU A 1 -23.44 -0.83 12.57
CA GLU A 1 -22.74 -0.90 11.27
C GLU A 1 -21.31 -1.41 11.40
N ASP A 2 -20.53 -1.00 12.40
CA ASP A 2 -19.13 -1.40 12.55
C ASP A 2 -18.88 -2.92 12.63
N ARG A 3 -19.73 -3.67 13.34
CA ARG A 3 -19.57 -5.13 13.46
C ARG A 3 -19.73 -5.89 12.14
N ASN A 4 -20.43 -5.33 11.14
CA ASN A 4 -20.60 -5.96 9.83
C ASN A 4 -19.43 -5.71 8.88
N MET A 5 -18.53 -4.77 9.23
CA MET A 5 -17.30 -4.53 8.47
C MET A 5 -16.17 -5.48 8.87
N ILE A 6 -16.23 -6.03 10.09
CA ILE A 6 -15.23 -6.95 10.63
C ILE A 6 -15.04 -8.19 9.73
N PRO A 7 -16.09 -8.91 9.29
CA PRO A 7 -15.92 -10.09 8.43
C PRO A 7 -15.24 -9.75 7.10
N LYS A 8 -15.58 -8.58 6.51
CA LYS A 8 -14.99 -8.13 5.24
C LYS A 8 -13.51 -7.78 5.39
N GLN A 9 -13.14 -7.15 6.50
CA GLN A 9 -11.73 -6.85 6.81
C GLN A 9 -10.93 -8.13 7.05
N ILE A 10 -11.52 -9.12 7.72
CA ILE A 10 -10.89 -10.44 7.94
C ILE A 10 -10.68 -11.17 6.61
N GLU A 11 -11.68 -11.20 5.74
CA GLU A 11 -11.57 -11.82 4.41
C GLU A 11 -10.48 -11.16 3.56
N MET A 12 -10.44 -9.83 3.56
CA MET A 12 -9.40 -9.07 2.86
C MET A 12 -8.01 -9.36 3.42
N TYR A 13 -7.87 -9.43 4.74
CA TYR A 13 -6.60 -9.80 5.37
C TYR A 13 -6.19 -11.22 4.95
N HIS A 14 -7.09 -12.21 5.02
CA HIS A 14 -6.77 -13.58 4.59
C HIS A 14 -6.33 -13.67 3.13
N LYS A 15 -6.94 -12.86 2.25
CA LYS A 15 -6.56 -12.80 0.84
C LYS A 15 -5.12 -12.29 0.64
N TYR A 16 -4.71 -11.25 1.37
CA TYR A 16 -3.40 -10.61 1.18
C TYR A 16 -2.36 -10.97 2.25
N ASN A 17 -2.71 -11.80 3.23
CA ASN A 17 -1.85 -12.11 4.37
C ASN A 17 -0.53 -12.75 3.96
N ASP A 18 -0.54 -13.64 2.97
CA ASP A 18 0.70 -14.25 2.45
C ASP A 18 1.60 -13.19 1.80
N LEU A 19 1.02 -12.27 1.03
CA LEU A 19 1.75 -11.16 0.40
C LEU A 19 2.34 -10.23 1.47
N VAL A 20 1.54 -9.79 2.44
CA VAL A 20 1.98 -8.86 3.51
C VAL A 20 3.09 -9.47 4.38
N ARG A 21 3.05 -10.78 4.64
CA ARG A 21 4.01 -11.45 5.53
C ARG A 21 5.29 -11.90 4.85
N ARG A 22 5.22 -12.30 3.58
CA ARG A 22 6.34 -12.94 2.85
C ARG A 22 6.90 -12.08 1.74
N GLY A 23 6.18 -11.05 1.32
CA GLY A 23 6.62 -10.15 0.27
C GLY A 23 7.73 -9.20 0.71
N ASP A 24 8.35 -8.57 -0.28
CA ASP A 24 9.38 -7.57 -0.10
C ASP A 24 8.73 -6.22 0.22
N TYR A 25 9.09 -5.67 1.38
CA TYR A 25 8.53 -4.42 1.88
C TYR A 25 9.35 -3.22 1.40
N TYR A 26 8.70 -2.32 0.66
CA TYR A 26 9.29 -1.08 0.18
C TYR A 26 8.60 0.12 0.79
N ARG A 27 9.36 0.92 1.53
CA ARG A 27 8.90 2.25 1.97
C ARG A 27 9.05 3.24 0.82
N ILE A 28 7.94 3.85 0.43
CA ILE A 28 7.89 4.82 -0.67
C ILE A 28 8.05 6.22 -0.10
N GLU A 29 7.22 6.55 0.90
CA GLU A 29 7.16 7.86 1.54
C GLU A 29 7.01 7.69 3.05
N ASN A 30 7.67 8.57 3.80
CA ASN A 30 7.62 8.57 5.26
C ASN A 30 6.94 9.84 5.75
N TYR A 31 5.87 9.67 6.52
CA TYR A 31 5.17 10.81 7.12
C TYR A 31 6.10 11.69 7.97
N SER A 32 7.04 11.10 8.71
CA SER A 32 7.98 11.85 9.55
C SER A 32 8.89 12.80 8.75
N GLU A 33 9.06 12.54 7.46
CA GLU A 33 9.90 13.36 6.57
C GLU A 33 9.07 14.35 5.74
N ASN A 34 7.88 13.95 5.27
CA ASN A 34 7.04 14.80 4.40
C ASN A 34 5.89 15.53 5.11
N ASN A 35 5.60 15.21 6.38
CA ASN A 35 4.52 15.78 7.21
C ASN A 35 3.13 15.78 6.54
N GLY A 36 2.84 14.78 5.70
CA GLY A 36 1.61 14.74 4.92
C GLY A 36 1.00 13.34 4.79
N PHE A 37 1.79 12.34 4.39
CA PHE A 37 1.30 10.99 4.16
C PHE A 37 2.39 9.94 4.32
N ASP A 38 1.98 8.73 4.69
CA ASP A 38 2.84 7.56 4.74
C ASP A 38 2.44 6.63 3.60
N CYS A 39 3.42 6.13 2.85
CA CYS A 39 3.13 5.21 1.75
C CYS A 39 4.18 4.11 1.67
N TRP A 40 3.71 2.89 1.54
CA TRP A 40 4.55 1.72 1.36
C TRP A 40 3.88 0.73 0.40
N SER A 41 4.70 -0.11 -0.22
CA SER A 41 4.25 -1.21 -1.05
C SER A 41 4.87 -2.51 -0.57
N VAL A 42 4.12 -3.60 -0.71
CA VAL A 42 4.61 -4.97 -0.51
C VAL A 42 4.51 -5.69 -1.84
N VAL A 43 5.65 -6.13 -2.36
CA VAL A 43 5.74 -6.83 -3.65
C VAL A 43 5.93 -8.32 -3.39
N ALA A 44 5.24 -9.16 -4.15
CA ALA A 44 5.41 -10.60 -4.08
C ALA A 44 6.84 -10.99 -4.55
N LYS A 45 7.42 -12.07 -4.01
CA LYS A 45 8.79 -12.47 -4.38
C LYS A 45 8.94 -12.88 -5.84
N ASP A 46 7.87 -13.41 -6.41
CA ASP A 46 7.74 -13.72 -7.84
C ASP A 46 7.43 -12.47 -8.68
N LYS A 47 7.34 -11.30 -8.04
CA LYS A 47 6.98 -10.01 -8.62
C LYS A 47 5.69 -10.05 -9.42
N ASN A 48 4.74 -10.94 -9.12
CA ASN A 48 3.50 -11.05 -9.87
C ASN A 48 2.37 -10.17 -9.30
N GLU A 49 2.44 -9.88 -8.00
CA GLU A 49 1.45 -9.04 -7.32
C GLU A 49 2.12 -7.97 -6.46
N VAL A 50 1.45 -6.82 -6.34
CA VAL A 50 1.86 -5.73 -5.45
C VAL A 50 0.66 -5.19 -4.67
N LEU A 51 0.84 -5.00 -3.37
CA LEU A 51 -0.12 -4.33 -2.51
C LEU A 51 0.45 -2.97 -2.10
N VAL A 52 -0.26 -1.90 -2.44
CA VAL A 52 0.15 -0.52 -2.12
C VAL A 52 -0.78 0.05 -1.07
N THR A 53 -0.22 0.53 0.03
CA THR A 53 -0.95 1.22 1.08
C THR A 53 -0.47 2.65 1.16
N CYS A 54 -1.40 3.59 1.00
CA CYS A 54 -1.15 5.02 1.13
C CYS A 54 -2.11 5.57 2.17
N ILE A 55 -1.55 6.11 3.26
CA ILE A 55 -2.32 6.70 4.35
C ILE A 55 -2.06 8.19 4.35
N GLN A 56 -3.11 8.96 4.04
CA GLN A 56 -3.09 10.39 4.23
C GLN A 56 -3.34 10.71 5.70
N VAL A 57 -2.33 11.23 6.38
CA VAL A 57 -2.38 11.55 7.81
C VAL A 57 -3.11 12.87 8.04
N LEU A 58 -2.82 13.88 7.22
CA LEU A 58 -3.45 15.20 7.29
C LEU A 58 -4.20 15.52 5.99
N GLY A 59 -5.51 15.72 6.09
CA GLY A 59 -6.35 16.27 5.04
C GLY A 59 -5.90 17.69 4.68
N ARG A 60 -5.51 17.94 3.43
CA ARG A 60 -5.15 19.29 2.95
C ARG A 60 -6.16 19.75 1.89
N PRO A 61 -6.83 20.89 2.07
CA PRO A 61 -7.72 21.44 1.05
C PRO A 61 -6.93 21.91 -0.17
N ASN A 62 -7.52 21.79 -1.37
CA ASN A 62 -6.94 22.21 -2.65
C ASN A 62 -5.52 21.69 -2.92
N TYR A 63 -5.31 20.38 -2.74
CA TYR A 63 -4.01 19.75 -2.97
C TYR A 63 -3.85 19.29 -4.43
N HIS A 64 -2.68 19.52 -5.02
CA HIS A 64 -2.38 19.11 -6.39
C HIS A 64 -2.29 17.58 -6.55
N SER A 65 -2.50 17.04 -7.74
CA SER A 65 -2.40 15.59 -8.00
C SER A 65 -1.07 15.02 -7.50
N ARG A 66 -1.13 13.89 -6.78
CA ARG A 66 0.02 13.21 -6.18
C ARG A 66 0.42 12.02 -7.08
N ARG A 67 1.72 11.85 -7.33
CA ARG A 67 2.26 10.69 -8.07
C ARG A 67 3.06 9.81 -7.13
N ILE A 68 2.66 8.55 -6.98
CA ILE A 68 3.35 7.55 -6.16
C ILE A 68 4.19 6.69 -7.10
N LYS A 69 5.52 6.71 -6.93
CA LYS A 69 6.43 5.86 -7.71
C LYS A 69 6.63 4.54 -6.95
N LEU A 70 6.08 3.47 -7.49
CA LEU A 70 6.25 2.12 -6.94
C LEU A 70 7.69 1.64 -7.14
N LYS A 71 8.18 0.81 -6.21
CA LYS A 71 9.53 0.24 -6.22
C LYS A 71 9.44 -1.27 -6.15
N GLY A 72 10.41 -1.96 -6.76
CA GLY A 72 10.53 -3.42 -6.69
C GLY A 72 9.72 -4.22 -7.72
N LEU A 73 8.99 -3.54 -8.61
CA LEU A 73 8.27 -4.16 -9.72
C LEU A 73 9.23 -4.61 -10.82
N ASP A 74 8.78 -5.55 -11.64
CA ASP A 74 9.48 -5.95 -12.85
C ASP A 74 9.19 -4.97 -13.99
N GLU A 75 10.24 -4.49 -14.66
CA GLU A 75 10.13 -3.43 -15.68
C GLU A 75 9.52 -3.95 -16.99
N ASP A 76 9.67 -5.25 -17.24
CA ASP A 76 9.19 -5.92 -18.45
C ASP A 76 7.81 -6.57 -18.29
N SER A 77 7.21 -6.46 -17.11
CA SER A 77 5.92 -7.08 -16.78
C SER A 77 4.76 -6.07 -16.83
N MET A 78 3.58 -6.57 -17.22
CA MET A 78 2.33 -5.81 -17.22
C MET A 78 1.47 -6.23 -16.03
N TYR A 79 1.01 -5.25 -15.25
CA TYR A 79 0.29 -5.42 -13.99
C TYR A 79 -1.12 -4.79 -14.03
#